data_AF-A0A4Q7INU6-F1
#
_entry.id   AF-A0A4Q7INU6-F1
#
_cell.length_a   1.000
_cell.length_b   1.000
_cell.length_c   1.000
_cell.angle_alpha   90.00
_cell.angle_beta   90.00
_cell.angle_gamma   90.00
#
_symmetry.space_group_name_H-M   'P 1'
#
loop_
_entity.id
_entity.type
_entity.pdbx_description
1 polymer ?
#
loop_
_entity_poly.entity_id
_entity_poly.type
_entity_poly.pdbx_seq_one_letter_code
_entity_poly.pdbx_strand_id
1 'polypeptide(L)' 'MKKFLTLSLGCLFVILAIIFFVVPGPSIIFGLAALMCFSFYYPKARIYLKKLQRIFRNVCYRLDKVK' A
#
# COMPACT_ATOMS: atom_id res chain seq x y z
N MET A 1 12.81 -18.41 8.67
CA MET A 1 11.38 -18.67 8.40
C MET A 1 10.51 -17.40 8.33
N LYS A 2 10.81 -16.32 9.11
CA LYS A 2 10.01 -15.08 9.12
C LYS A 2 9.94 -14.32 7.77
N LYS A 3 10.98 -14.44 6.92
CA LYS A 3 11.07 -13.81 5.59
C LYS A 3 9.98 -14.25 4.62
N PHE A 4 9.72 -15.56 4.57
CA PHE A 4 8.75 -16.14 3.64
C PHE A 4 7.31 -15.79 4.04
N LEU A 5 7.03 -15.73 5.34
CA LEU A 5 5.71 -15.41 5.88
C LEU A 5 5.27 -13.98 5.56
N THR A 6 6.20 -13.02 5.60
CA THR A 6 5.88 -11.62 5.25
C THR A 6 5.77 -11.42 3.75
N LEU A 7 6.53 -12.18 2.95
CA LEU A 7 6.43 -12.16 1.49
C LEU A 7 5.10 -12.75 1.01
N SER A 8 4.66 -13.86 1.62
CA SER A 8 3.35 -14.47 1.31
C SER A 8 2.20 -13.58 1.78
N LEU A 9 2.30 -12.94 2.96
CA LEU A 9 1.30 -11.98 3.44
C LEU A 9 1.17 -10.78 2.50
N GLY A 10 2.29 -10.24 2.04
CA GLY A 10 2.28 -9.13 1.09
C GLY A 10 1.67 -9.52 -0.26
N CYS A 11 1.92 -10.74 -0.74
CA CYS A 11 1.30 -11.26 -1.96
C CYS A 11 -0.23 -11.40 -1.80
N LEU A 12 -0.68 -11.91 -0.65
CA LEU A 12 -2.10 -11.99 -0.26
C LEU A 12 -2.78 -10.63 -0.28
N PHE A 13 -2.13 -9.61 0.29
CA PHE A 13 -2.67 -8.26 0.30
C PHE A 13 -2.68 -7.58 -1.08
N VAL A 14 -1.74 -7.91 -1.98
CA VAL A 14 -1.76 -7.44 -3.38
C VAL A 14 -2.94 -8.05 -4.13
N ILE A 15 -3.19 -9.35 -3.95
CA ILE A 15 -4.36 -10.03 -4.52
C ILE A 15 -5.65 -9.38 -3.99
N LEU A 16 -5.73 -9.11 -2.69
CA LEU A 16 -6.85 -8.36 -2.10
C LEU A 16 -6.98 -6.97 -2.71
N ALA A 17 -5.90 -6.22 -2.89
CA ALA A 17 -5.94 -4.88 -3.49
C ALA A 17 -6.47 -4.90 -4.93
N ILE A 18 -6.14 -5.95 -5.71
CA ILE A 18 -6.66 -6.17 -7.06
C ILE A 18 -8.16 -6.51 -7.01
N ILE A 19 -8.58 -7.41 -6.13
CA ILE A 19 -10.00 -7.78 -5.95
C ILE A 19 -10.82 -6.55 -5.54
N PHE A 20 -10.29 -5.74 -4.62
CA PHE A 20 -10.94 -4.52 -4.15
C PHE A 20 -10.73 -3.33 -5.07
N PHE A 21 -10.03 -3.44 -6.21
CA PHE A 21 -9.80 -2.31 -7.13
C PHE A 21 -11.13 -1.70 -7.63
N VAL A 22 -12.19 -2.52 -7.67
CA VAL A 22 -13.57 -2.10 -7.98
C VAL A 22 -14.18 -1.20 -6.90
N VAL A 23 -13.74 -1.28 -5.64
CA VAL A 23 -14.28 -0.48 -4.54
C VAL A 23 -13.31 0.67 -4.24
N PRO A 24 -13.68 1.93 -4.58
CA PRO A 24 -12.80 3.07 -4.41
C PRO A 24 -12.72 3.45 -2.93
N GLY A 25 -11.80 2.82 -2.19
CA GLY A 25 -11.62 3.08 -0.77
C GLY A 25 -10.76 2.02 -0.07
N PRO A 26 -11.30 0.82 0.18
CA PRO A 26 -10.61 -0.21 0.93
C PRO A 26 -9.35 -0.72 0.21
N SER A 27 -9.38 -0.88 -1.12
CA SER A 27 -8.24 -1.40 -1.90
C SER A 27 -6.96 -0.60 -1.71
N ILE A 28 -7.07 0.70 -1.49
CA ILE A 28 -5.92 1.56 -1.29
C ILE A 28 -5.30 1.33 0.10
N ILE A 29 -6.14 1.19 1.13
CA ILE A 29 -5.69 0.89 2.50
C ILE A 29 -5.05 -0.50 2.53
N PHE A 30 -5.68 -1.49 1.90
CA PHE A 30 -5.12 -2.84 1.75
C PHE A 30 -3.80 -2.82 0.97
N GLY A 31 -3.71 -2.08 -0.14
CA GLY A 31 -2.48 -1.92 -0.90
C GLY A 31 -1.35 -1.26 -0.11
N LEU A 32 -1.64 -0.22 0.69
CA LEU A 32 -0.67 0.42 1.58
C LEU A 32 -0.18 -0.54 2.67
N ALA A 33 -1.09 -1.30 3.28
CA ALA A 33 -0.75 -2.31 4.29
C ALA A 33 0.14 -3.41 3.70
N ALA A 34 -0.16 -3.87 2.47
CA ALA A 34 0.67 -4.81 1.72
C ALA A 34 2.10 -4.31 1.57
N LEU A 35 2.25 -3.09 1.06
CA LEU A 35 3.54 -2.46 0.84
C LEU A 35 4.27 -2.23 2.17
N MET A 36 3.54 -1.96 3.26
CA MET A 36 4.09 -1.79 4.61
C MET A 36 4.69 -3.08 5.15
N CYS A 37 4.02 -4.20 4.97
CA CYS A 37 4.61 -5.50 5.27
C CYS A 37 5.87 -5.75 4.43
N PHE A 38 5.85 -5.46 3.13
CA PHE A 38 7.03 -5.61 2.26
C PHE A 38 8.19 -4.67 2.61
N SER A 39 7.89 -3.46 3.08
CA SER A 39 8.87 -2.44 3.47
C SER A 39 9.74 -2.83 4.66
N PHE A 40 9.30 -3.76 5.51
CA PHE A 40 10.09 -4.23 6.65
C PHE A 40 11.29 -5.09 6.23
N TYR A 41 11.16 -5.83 5.12
CA TYR A 41 12.19 -6.74 4.65
C TYR A 41 13.01 -6.23 3.48
N TYR A 42 12.41 -5.43 2.60
CA TYR A 42 13.12 -4.85 1.46
C TYR A 42 13.26 -3.33 1.63
N PRO A 43 14.49 -2.81 1.81
CA PRO A 43 14.72 -1.37 1.93
C PRO A 43 14.26 -0.62 0.67
N LYS A 44 14.27 -1.27 -0.51
CA LYS A 44 13.69 -0.72 -1.74
C LYS A 44 12.17 -0.53 -1.65
N ALA A 45 11.45 -1.48 -1.06
CA ALA A 45 9.99 -1.38 -0.87
C ALA A 45 9.61 -0.22 0.08
N ARG A 46 10.47 0.08 1.07
CA ARG A 46 10.31 1.25 1.96
C ARG A 46 10.33 2.58 1.22
N ILE A 47 11.14 2.69 0.17
CA ILE A 47 11.22 3.90 -0.68
C ILE A 47 9.90 4.07 -1.45
N TYR A 48 9.39 3.01 -2.07
CA TYR A 48 8.12 3.04 -2.78
C TYR A 48 6.94 3.38 -1.87
N LEU A 49 6.92 2.85 -0.65
CA LEU A 49 5.88 3.14 0.32
C LEU A 49 5.89 4.62 0.75
N LYS A 50 7.05 5.17 1.10
CA LYS A 50 7.17 6.61 1.39
C LYS A 50 6.71 7.47 0.21
N LYS A 51 7.01 7.06 -1.02
CA LYS A 51 6.59 7.76 -2.24
C LYS A 51 5.07 7.71 -2.38
N LEU A 52 4.47 6.53 -2.20
CA LEU A 52 3.03 6.32 -2.26
C LEU A 52 2.31 7.13 -1.17
N GLN A 53 2.79 7.11 0.07
CA GLN A 53 2.24 7.93 1.17
C GLN A 53 2.29 9.43 0.88
N ARG A 54 3.37 9.94 0.28
CA ARG A 54 3.44 11.35 -0.13
C ARG A 54 2.45 11.69 -1.24
N ILE A 55 2.33 10.82 -2.25
CA ILE A 55 1.36 10.99 -3.33
C ILE A 55 -0.04 11.00 -2.73
N PHE A 56 -0.35 10.05 -1.87
CA PHE A 56 -1.65 9.95 -1.20
C PHE A 56 -1.98 11.20 -0.39
N ARG A 57 -1.03 11.68 0.41
CA ARG A 57 -1.17 12.91 1.19
C ARG A 57 -1.39 14.12 0.29
N ASN A 58 -0.70 14.21 -0.85
CA ASN A 58 -0.91 15.27 -1.83
C ASN A 58 -2.29 15.17 -2.49
N VAL A 59 -2.74 13.98 -2.87
CA VAL A 59 -4.06 13.76 -3.47
C VAL A 59 -5.16 14.14 -2.49
N CYS A 60 -5.09 13.69 -1.23
CA CYS A 60 -6.02 14.10 -0.19
C CYS A 60 -5.98 15.62 0.02
N TYR A 61 -4.80 16.23 0.09
CA TYR A 61 -4.67 17.69 0.23
C TYR A 61 -5.27 18.44 -0.97
N ARG A 62 -5.14 17.90 -2.19
CA ARG A 62 -5.73 18.51 -3.39
C ARG A 62 -7.24 18.35 -3.42
N LEU A 63 -7.76 17.17 -3.07
CA LEU A 63 -9.20 16.93 -2.93
C LEU A 63 -9.83 17.83 -1.86
N ASP A 64 -9.16 17.98 -0.73
CA ASP A 64 -9.61 18.85 0.36
C ASP A 64 -9.64 20.32 -0.05
N LYS A 65 -8.65 20.77 -0.84
CA LYS A 65 -8.57 22.15 -1.36
C LYS A 65 -9.50 22.44 -2.55
N VAL A 66 -10.09 21.41 -3.14
CA VAL A 66 -11.08 21.51 -4.23
C VAL A 66 -12.51 21.64 -3.66
N LYS A 67 -12.68 21.44 -2.35
CA LYS A 67 -13.93 21.68 -1.63
C LYS A 67 -14.01 23.12 -1.13
#